data_AF-A0A9D1ME85-F1
#
_entry.id   AF-A0A9D1ME85-F1
#
_cell.length_a   1.000
_cell.length_b   1.000
_cell.length_c   1.000
_cell.angle_alpha   90.00
_cell.angle_beta   90.00
_cell.angle_gamma   90.00
#
_symmetry.space_group_name_H-M   'P 1'
#
loop_
_entity.id
_entity.type
_entity.pdbx_description
1 polymer ?
#
loop_
_entity_poly.entity_id
_entity_poly.type
_entity_poly.pdbx_seq_one_letter_code
_entity_poly.pdbx_strand_id
1 'polypeptide(L)' 'MKASKREITLNEADSLRDMLTMEKAILAQYCAAISSAERKETRTELVGAFSLAAEEIFLLCDLLGSLRSGKAKY' A
#
# COMPACT_ATOMS: atom_id res chain seq x y z
N MET A 1 13.63 -13.01 37.77
CA MET A 1 12.63 -12.28 36.98
C MET A 1 12.45 -13.00 35.65
N LYS A 2 11.34 -13.70 35.43
CA LYS A 2 11.06 -14.33 34.13
C LYS A 2 10.59 -13.24 33.19
N ALA A 3 11.46 -12.76 32.31
CA ALA A 3 11.06 -11.91 31.19
C ALA A 3 10.19 -12.77 30.25
N SER A 4 8.88 -12.65 30.41
CA SER A 4 7.91 -13.15 29.45
C SER A 4 8.23 -12.47 28.12
N LYS A 5 8.80 -13.23 27.17
CA LYS A 5 8.88 -12.80 25.77
C LYS A 5 7.44 -12.55 25.34
N ARG A 6 7.02 -11.28 25.28
CA ARG A 6 5.77 -10.92 24.63
C ARG A 6 5.92 -11.35 23.18
N GLU A 7 5.24 -12.43 22.80
CA GLU A 7 5.08 -12.78 21.40
C GLU A 7 4.39 -11.60 20.72
N ILE A 8 5.16 -10.87 19.90
CA ILE A 8 4.62 -9.82 19.04
C ILE A 8 3.85 -10.56 17.95
N THR A 9 2.55 -10.73 18.15
CA THR A 9 1.65 -11.25 17.13
C THR A 9 1.29 -10.11 16.18
N LEU A 10 1.72 -10.22 14.92
CA LEU A 10 1.34 -9.29 13.86
C LEU A 10 -0.17 -9.45 13.58
N ASN A 11 -0.93 -8.40 13.86
CA ASN A 11 -2.33 -8.33 13.46
C ASN A 11 -2.39 -8.04 11.96
N GLU A 12 -2.94 -8.98 11.18
CA GLU A 12 -3.10 -8.88 9.73
C GLU A 12 -3.77 -7.56 9.29
N ALA A 13 -4.78 -7.10 10.04
CA ALA A 13 -5.47 -5.86 9.74
C ALA A 13 -4.60 -4.62 9.99
N ASP A 14 -3.63 -4.68 10.91
CA ASP A 14 -2.70 -3.57 11.16
C ASP A 14 -1.58 -3.58 10.10
N SER A 15 -1.07 -4.76 9.73
CA SER A 15 -0.12 -4.92 8.62
C SER A 15 -0.67 -4.38 7.30
N LEU A 16 -1.93 -4.68 6.97
CA LEU A 16 -2.59 -4.17 5.77
C LEU A 16 -2.79 -2.66 5.80
N ARG A 17 -3.02 -2.06 6.97
CA ARG A 17 -3.10 -0.60 7.12
C ARG A 17 -1.74 0.07 6.96
N ASP A 18 -0.68 -0.55 7.47
CA ASP A 18 0.68 -0.06 7.31
C ASP A 18 1.10 -0.10 5.84
N MET A 19 0.85 -1.22 5.15
CA MET A 19 1.05 -1.34 3.71
C MET A 19 0.25 -0.28 2.93
N LEU A 20 -1.04 -0.11 3.24
CA LEU A 20 -1.88 0.91 2.60
C LEU A 20 -1.34 2.33 2.80
N THR A 21 -0.79 2.62 3.99
CA THR A 21 -0.20 3.92 4.28
C THR A 21 1.06 4.15 3.45
N MET A 22 1.90 3.12 3.34
CA MET A 22 3.11 3.17 2.52
C MET A 22 2.79 3.36 1.03
N GLU A 23 1.84 2.60 0.49
CA GLU A 23 1.45 2.70 -0.93
C GLU A 23 0.89 4.09 -1.27
N LYS A 24 0.07 4.67 -0.38
CA LYS A 24 -0.41 6.06 -0.55
C LYS A 24 0.72 7.08 -0.57
N ALA A 25 1.74 6.90 0.26
CA ALA A 25 2.91 7.76 0.27
C ALA A 25 3.70 7.62 -1.04
N ILE A 26 3.91 6.40 -1.54
CA ILE A 26 4.56 6.12 -2.82
C ILE A 26 3.79 6.76 -3.97
N LEU A 27 2.46 6.62 -4.00
CA LEU A 27 1.61 7.22 -5.03
C LEU A 27 1.76 8.75 -5.09
N ALA A 28 1.84 9.41 -3.92
CA ALA A 28 2.09 10.85 -3.85
C ALA A 28 3.48 11.23 -4.43
N GLN A 29 4.51 10.42 -4.16
CA GLN A 29 5.84 10.63 -4.73
C GLN A 29 5.85 10.45 -6.26
N TYR A 30 5.14 9.46 -6.79
CA TYR A 30 4.98 9.31 -8.24
C TYR A 30 4.32 10.54 -8.87
N CYS A 31 3.28 11.10 -8.25
CA CYS A 31 2.63 12.32 -8.74
C CYS A 31 3.61 13.51 -8.81
N ALA A 32 4.43 13.69 -7.78
CA ALA A 32 5.48 14.71 -7.77
C ALA A 32 6.54 14.46 -8.85
N ALA A 33 6.98 13.21 -9.01
CA ALA A 33 7.98 12.82 -10.01
C ALA A 33 7.48 13.02 -11.45
N ILE A 34 6.24 12.63 -11.76
CA ILE A 34 5.61 12.84 -13.07
C ILE A 34 5.55 14.32 -13.41
N SER A 35 5.17 15.15 -12.44
CA SER A 35 5.03 16.60 -12.62
C SER A 35 6.38 17.30 -12.81
N SER A 36 7.46 16.72 -12.28
CA SER A 36 8.82 17.29 -12.36
C SER A 36 9.64 16.73 -13.52
N ALA A 37 9.22 15.62 -14.14
CA ALA A 37 9.97 14.96 -15.19
C ALA A 37 9.91 15.74 -16.52
N GLU A 38 11.08 16.12 -17.05
CA GLU A 38 11.19 16.90 -18.29
C GLU A 38 11.02 16.04 -19.55
N ARG A 39 11.46 14.77 -19.51
CA ARG A 39 11.43 13.85 -20.65
C ARG A 39 10.09 13.13 -20.79
N LYS A 40 9.60 13.00 -22.03
CA LYS A 40 8.32 12.34 -22.32
C LYS A 40 8.36 10.85 -22.01
N GLU A 41 9.45 10.15 -22.34
CA GLU A 41 9.58 8.72 -22.04
C GLU A 41 9.48 8.47 -20.54
N THR A 42 10.24 9.23 -19.74
CA THR A 42 10.22 9.14 -18.27
C THR A 42 8.83 9.40 -17.69
N ARG A 43 8.09 10.40 -18.18
CA ARG A 43 6.70 10.61 -17.75
C ARG A 43 5.82 9.41 -18.06
N THR A 44 5.99 8.80 -19.23
CA THR A 44 5.19 7.63 -19.63
C THR A 44 5.45 6.43 -18.73
N GLU A 45 6.72 6.15 -18.44
CA GLU A 45 7.12 5.08 -17.51
C GLU A 45 6.59 5.33 -16.10
N LEU A 46 6.74 6.56 -15.59
CA LEU A 46 6.26 6.93 -14.26
C LEU A 46 4.72 6.87 -14.16
N VAL A 47 3.98 7.23 -15.21
CA VAL A 47 2.51 7.09 -15.25
C VAL A 47 2.10 5.62 -15.23
N GLY A 48 2.85 4.75 -15.92
CA GLY A 48 2.64 3.30 -15.85
C GLY A 48 2.81 2.78 -14.43
N ALA A 49 3.93 3.12 -13.78
CA ALA A 49 4.20 2.73 -12.40
C ALA A 49 3.20 3.32 -11.40
N PHE A 50 2.77 4.57 -11.59
CA PHE A 50 1.72 5.22 -10.80
C PHE A 50 0.41 4.45 -10.87
N SER A 51 0.02 3.99 -12.07
CA SER A 51 -1.23 3.25 -12.27
C SER A 51 -1.20 1.92 -11.52
N LEU A 52 -0.08 1.19 -11.58
CA LEU A 52 0.11 -0.05 -10.82
C LEU A 52 0.03 0.19 -9.31
N ALA A 53 0.69 1.23 -8.80
CA ALA A 53 0.61 1.59 -7.37
C ALA A 53 -0.82 1.96 -6.93
N ALA A 54 -1.60 2.58 -7.82
CA ALA A 54 -3.01 2.87 -7.54
C ALA A 54 -3.86 1.58 -7.45
N GLU A 55 -3.60 0.60 -8.32
CA GLU A 55 -4.27 -0.70 -8.30
C GLU A 55 -3.98 -1.47 -6.99
N GLU A 56 -2.74 -1.44 -6.51
CA GLU A 56 -2.37 -2.03 -5.20
C GLU A 56 -3.14 -1.38 -4.04
N ILE A 57 -3.31 -0.06 -4.06
CA ILE A 57 -4.13 0.65 -3.06
C ILE A 57 -5.59 0.17 -3.10
N PHE A 58 -6.16 -0.05 -4.29
CA PHE A 58 -7.51 -0.58 -4.42
C PHE A 58 -7.61 -1.97 -3.82
N LEU A 59 -6.67 -2.87 -4.15
CA LEU A 59 -6.60 -4.22 -3.60
C LEU A 59 -6.51 -4.20 -2.07
N LEU A 60 -5.64 -3.37 -1.50
CA LEU A 60 -5.49 -3.25 -0.04
C LEU A 60 -6.76 -2.71 0.63
N CYS A 61 -7.48 -1.79 -0.01
CA CYS A 61 -8.76 -1.29 0.49
C CYS A 61 -9.84 -2.38 0.47
N ASP A 62 -9.89 -3.18 -0.59
CA ASP A 62 -10.84 -4.30 -0.72
C ASP A 62 -10.56 -5.41 0.28
N LEU A 63 -9.29 -5.74 0.53
CA LEU A 63 -8.87 -6.70 1.56
C LEU A 63 -9.28 -6.23 2.97
N LEU A 64 -9.01 -4.96 3.30
CA LEU A 64 -9.43 -4.37 4.58
C LEU A 64 -10.95 -4.32 4.73
N GLY A 65 -11.69 -4.03 3.65
CA GLY A 65 -13.15 -4.08 3.63
C GLY A 65 -13.69 -5.50 3.84
N SER A 66 -13.05 -6.48 3.22
CA SER A 66 -13.40 -7.90 3.34
C SER A 66 -13.18 -8.43 4.75
N LEU A 67 -12.05 -8.07 5.38
CA LEU A 67 -11.76 -8.37 6.79
C LEU A 67 -12.81 -7.77 7.74
N ARG A 68 -13.19 -6.51 7.53
CA ARG A 68 -14.24 -5.85 8.35
C ARG A 68 -15.61 -6.51 8.21
N SER A 69 -15.93 -7.03 7.02
CA SER A 69 -17.22 -7.67 6.76
C SER A 69 -17.26 -9.15 7.17
N GLY A 70 -16.16 -9.72 7.65
CA GLY A 70 -16.04 -11.15 7.97
C GLY A 70 -16.17 -12.07 6.75
N LYS A 71 -16.06 -11.52 5.53
CA LYS A 71 -16.17 -12.24 4.26
C LYS A 71 -14.82 -12.56 3.63
N ALA A 72 -13.76 -12.67 4.43
CA ALA A 72 -12.47 -13.18 3.95
C ALA A 72 -12.65 -14.65 3.53
N LYS A 73 -13.08 -14.85 2.27
CA LYS A 73 -13.07 -16.15 1.62
C LYS A 73 -11.70 -16.31 1.01
N TYR A 74 -10.85 -17.06 1.71
CA TYR A 74 -9.68 -17.71 1.14
C TYR A 74 -10.10 -18.60 -0.04
#